data_AF-A0A4Y2N898-F1
#
_entry.id   AF-A0A4Y2N898-F1
#
_cell.length_a   1.000
_cell.length_b   1.000
_cell.length_c   1.000
_cell.angle_alpha   90.00
_cell.angle_beta   90.00
_cell.angle_gamma   90.00
#
_symmetry.space_group_name_H-M   'P 1'
#
loop_
_entity.id
_entity.type
_entity.pdbx_description
1 polymer ?
#
loop_
_entity_poly.entity_id
_entity_poly.type
_entity_poly.pdbx_seq_one_letter_code
_entity_poly.pdbx_strand_id
1 'polypeptide(L)'
;MKASGYDAYIVPSIDEHQSKMMTDHDKRREFISGFTGSSGTAVILSELAALWTDGRYFIQAEQELDCNWILMKRYEPGVPEPDDWIIQVLGAGGNVGVDPKLLPYNVWMTLKEKLTHKGLNLMEDSSNLIDDIWNIPQGRAPESISHVFIHDVKYTGNSDSQILFACLL
;
A
#
# COMPACT_ATOMS: atom_id res chain seq x y z
N MET A 1 5.18 -6.34 -14.16
CA MET A 1 5.33 -7.62 -13.42
C MET A 1 6.26 -8.60 -14.13
N LYS A 2 5.88 -9.22 -15.25
CA LYS A 2 6.72 -10.23 -15.94
C LYS A 2 8.13 -9.75 -16.31
N ALA A 3 8.26 -8.52 -16.83
CA ALA A 3 9.56 -7.93 -17.16
C ALA A 3 10.44 -7.69 -15.92
N SER A 4 9.83 -7.47 -14.76
CA SER A 4 10.50 -7.25 -13.46
C SER A 4 10.70 -8.54 -12.67
N GLY A 5 10.22 -9.68 -13.19
CA GLY A 5 10.33 -10.98 -12.53
C GLY A 5 9.44 -11.16 -11.29
N TYR A 6 8.32 -10.43 -11.20
CA TYR A 6 7.35 -10.57 -10.09
C TYR A 6 6.16 -11.44 -10.52
N ASP A 7 5.78 -12.38 -9.64
CA ASP A 7 4.63 -13.28 -9.80
C ASP A 7 3.39 -12.78 -9.05
N ALA A 8 3.60 -12.07 -7.93
CA ALA A 8 2.59 -11.26 -7.25
C ALA A 8 3.10 -9.84 -7.00
N TYR A 9 2.19 -8.87 -6.89
CA TYR A 9 2.49 -7.48 -6.59
C TYR A 9 1.50 -6.93 -5.56
N ILE A 10 2.01 -6.39 -4.46
CA ILE A 10 1.19 -5.85 -3.35
C ILE A 10 1.10 -4.32 -3.48
N VAL A 11 -0.11 -3.78 -3.40
CA VAL A 11 -0.41 -2.34 -3.43
C VAL A 11 -1.22 -1.96 -2.19
N PRO A 12 -0.59 -1.49 -1.11
CA PRO A 12 -1.28 -1.06 0.11
C PRO A 12 -1.93 0.33 -0.06
N SER A 13 -2.73 0.74 0.92
CA SER A 13 -3.37 2.07 0.99
C SER A 13 -2.62 3.04 1.91
N ILE A 14 -1.30 3.08 1.81
CA ILE A 14 -0.45 3.98 2.60
C ILE A 14 0.58 4.65 1.69
N ASP A 15 1.02 5.84 2.09
CA ASP A 15 2.14 6.56 1.49
C ASP A 15 3.43 6.27 2.28
N GLU A 16 4.54 6.87 1.84
CA GLU A 16 5.85 6.71 2.48
C GLU A 16 5.94 7.32 3.89
N HIS A 17 4.92 8.05 4.33
CA HIS A 17 4.83 8.69 5.64
C HIS A 17 3.79 8.07 6.57
N GLN A 18 3.13 6.99 6.13
CA GLN A 18 2.04 6.34 6.85
C GLN A 18 0.92 7.33 7.21
N SER A 19 0.64 8.27 6.30
CA SER A 19 -0.38 9.28 6.49
C SER A 19 -1.76 8.64 6.68
N LYS A 20 -2.60 9.26 7.50
CA LYS A 20 -3.98 8.81 7.71
C LYS A 20 -4.86 9.01 6.48
N MET A 21 -4.57 10.07 5.70
CA MET A 21 -5.31 10.44 4.50
C MET A 21 -4.32 10.53 3.34
N MET A 22 -4.60 9.81 2.27
CA MET A 22 -3.76 9.81 1.08
C MET A 22 -4.03 11.05 0.23
N THR A 23 -2.96 11.61 -0.33
CA THR A 23 -3.07 12.61 -1.41
C THR A 23 -3.45 11.90 -2.71
N ASP A 24 -3.99 12.64 -3.68
CA ASP A 24 -4.33 12.06 -4.99
C ASP A 24 -3.11 11.47 -5.72
N HIS A 25 -1.92 11.98 -5.44
CA HIS A 25 -0.65 11.43 -5.94
C HIS A 25 -0.37 10.02 -5.42
N ASP A 26 -0.81 9.67 -4.21
CA ASP A 26 -0.47 8.40 -3.55
C ASP A 26 -1.57 7.33 -3.64
N LYS A 27 -2.70 7.67 -4.25
CA LYS A 27 -3.88 6.80 -4.42
C LYS A 27 -3.68 5.68 -5.47
N ARG A 28 -2.53 5.01 -5.47
CA ARG A 28 -2.16 3.93 -6.40
C ARG A 28 -3.17 2.79 -6.42
N ARG A 29 -3.64 2.37 -5.24
CA ARG A 29 -4.65 1.31 -5.11
C ARG A 29 -5.98 1.73 -5.75
N GLU A 30 -6.41 2.97 -5.56
CA GLU A 30 -7.62 3.50 -6.22
C GLU A 30 -7.42 3.56 -7.73
N PHE A 31 -6.27 4.03 -8.21
CA PHE A 31 -5.98 4.07 -9.64
C PHE A 31 -6.04 2.68 -10.30
N ILE A 32 -5.43 1.65 -9.69
CA ILE A 32 -5.38 0.32 -10.31
C ILE A 32 -6.69 -0.47 -10.18
N SER A 33 -7.49 -0.22 -9.13
CA SER A 33 -8.69 -1.03 -8.83
C SER A 33 -10.02 -0.30 -9.05
N GLY A 34 -10.03 1.03 -9.12
CA GLY A 34 -11.24 1.85 -9.06
C GLY A 34 -11.85 2.01 -7.67
N PHE A 35 -11.39 1.25 -6.66
CA PHE A 35 -11.93 1.31 -5.31
C PHE A 35 -11.41 2.52 -4.52
N THR A 36 -12.33 3.38 -4.07
CA THR A 36 -12.04 4.70 -3.48
C THR A 36 -12.08 4.70 -1.94
N GLY A 37 -12.41 3.58 -1.28
CA GLY A 37 -12.48 3.49 0.18
C GLY A 37 -11.12 3.74 0.85
N SER A 38 -11.06 4.35 2.04
CA SER A 38 -9.77 4.77 2.60
C SER A 38 -8.87 3.64 3.14
N SER A 39 -9.36 2.40 3.17
CA SER A 39 -8.65 1.24 3.74
C SER A 39 -8.69 0.06 2.79
N GLY A 40 -7.53 -0.52 2.50
CA GLY A 40 -7.45 -1.78 1.78
C GLY A 40 -6.05 -2.15 1.31
N THR A 41 -5.92 -3.36 0.77
CA THR A 41 -4.70 -3.85 0.14
C THR A 41 -5.09 -4.57 -1.13
N ALA A 42 -4.55 -4.15 -2.27
CA ALA A 42 -4.68 -4.88 -3.52
C ALA A 42 -3.48 -5.83 -3.68
N VAL A 43 -3.74 -7.02 -4.20
CA VAL A 43 -2.72 -7.98 -4.61
C VAL A 43 -3.03 -8.41 -6.03
N ILE A 44 -2.07 -8.24 -6.92
CA ILE A 44 -2.18 -8.59 -8.34
C ILE A 44 -1.22 -9.74 -8.63
N LEU A 45 -1.72 -10.80 -9.25
CA LEU A 45 -0.96 -11.91 -9.83
C LEU A 45 -1.13 -11.89 -11.36
N SER A 46 -0.47 -12.81 -12.06
CA SER A 46 -0.56 -12.89 -13.54
C SER A 46 -1.99 -13.03 -14.07
N GLU A 47 -2.85 -13.79 -13.37
CA GLU A 47 -4.21 -14.12 -13.84
C GLU A 47 -5.32 -13.73 -12.85
N LEU A 48 -4.96 -13.25 -11.66
CA LEU A 48 -5.89 -12.98 -10.56
C LEU A 48 -5.57 -11.63 -9.92
N ALA A 49 -6.59 -10.87 -9.58
CA ALA A 49 -6.45 -9.68 -8.74
C ALA A 49 -7.43 -9.77 -7.56
N ALA A 50 -6.97 -9.46 -6.37
CA ALA A 50 -7.78 -9.49 -5.16
C ALA A 50 -7.59 -8.21 -4.35
N LEU A 51 -8.67 -7.71 -3.76
CA LEU A 51 -8.64 -6.51 -2.91
C LEU A 51 -9.23 -6.83 -1.54
N TRP A 52 -8.44 -6.64 -0.50
CA TRP A 52 -8.87 -6.72 0.89
C TRP A 52 -9.34 -5.35 1.34
N THR A 53 -10.49 -5.31 1.98
CA THR A 53 -10.95 -4.15 2.75
C THR A 53 -11.71 -4.63 3.98
N ASP A 54 -12.07 -3.73 4.88
CA ASP A 54 -12.81 -4.03 6.10
C ASP A 54 -14.32 -3.71 5.96
N GLY A 55 -15.12 -4.10 6.97
CA GLY A 55 -16.58 -4.07 6.91
C GLY A 55 -17.21 -2.70 6.63
N ARG A 56 -16.48 -1.60 6.82
CA ARG A 56 -16.94 -0.25 6.45
C ARG A 56 -17.18 -0.12 4.94
N TYR A 57 -16.46 -0.90 4.13
CA TYR A 57 -16.37 -0.70 2.69
C TYR A 57 -16.86 -1.89 1.85
N PHE A 58 -17.43 -2.95 2.44
CA PHE A 58 -17.85 -4.13 1.67
C PHE A 58 -18.84 -3.78 0.55
N ILE A 59 -19.90 -3.02 0.86
CA ILE A 59 -20.91 -2.62 -0.14
C ILE A 59 -20.30 -1.69 -1.19
N GLN A 60 -19.44 -0.76 -0.76
CA GLN A 60 -18.77 0.16 -1.67
C GLN A 60 -17.85 -0.60 -2.64
N ALA A 61 -17.05 -1.55 -2.13
CA ALA A 61 -16.17 -2.36 -2.94
C ALA A 61 -16.94 -3.25 -3.93
N GLU A 62 -18.08 -3.81 -3.53
CA GLU A 62 -18.98 -4.56 -4.44
C GLU A 62 -19.52 -3.69 -5.59
N GLN A 63 -19.63 -2.37 -5.39
CA GLN A 63 -20.14 -1.43 -6.40
C GLN A 63 -19.06 -0.84 -7.29
N GLU A 64 -17.85 -0.61 -6.74
CA GLU A 64 -16.75 0.07 -7.44
C GLU A 64 -15.81 -0.90 -8.17
N LEU A 65 -15.65 -2.14 -7.67
CA LEU A 65 -14.78 -3.13 -8.30
C LEU A 65 -15.46 -3.76 -9.53
N ASP A 66 -14.69 -3.93 -10.60
CA ASP A 66 -15.13 -4.67 -11.78
C ASP A 66 -14.97 -6.20 -11.61
N CYS A 67 -15.37 -6.96 -12.63
CA CYS A 67 -15.32 -8.43 -12.60
C CYS A 67 -13.91 -9.03 -12.58
N ASN A 68 -12.85 -8.23 -12.76
CA ASN A 68 -11.46 -8.70 -12.71
C ASN A 68 -10.95 -8.82 -11.27
N TRP A 69 -11.65 -8.22 -10.30
CA TRP A 69 -11.26 -8.19 -8.90
C TRP A 69 -12.06 -9.18 -8.04
N ILE A 70 -11.33 -9.91 -7.21
CA ILE A 70 -11.89 -10.72 -6.11
C ILE A 70 -11.95 -9.83 -4.87
N LEU A 71 -13.16 -9.49 -4.43
CA LEU A 71 -13.34 -8.80 -3.15
C LEU A 71 -13.08 -9.76 -1.98
N MET A 72 -12.06 -9.46 -1.19
CA MET A 72 -11.73 -10.17 0.04
C MET A 72 -12.25 -9.38 1.24
N LYS A 73 -13.36 -9.84 1.83
CA LYS A 73 -14.00 -9.23 3.00
C LYS A 73 -13.18 -9.53 4.26
N ARG A 74 -12.16 -8.70 4.54
CA ARG A 74 -11.19 -8.94 5.61
C ARG A 74 -11.89 -9.11 6.96
N TYR A 75 -11.33 -10.00 7.79
CA TYR A 75 -11.85 -10.40 9.10
C TYR A 75 -13.13 -11.25 9.10
N GLU A 76 -13.74 -11.51 7.94
CA GLU A 76 -14.81 -12.51 7.84
C GLU A 76 -14.23 -13.93 7.97
N PRO A 77 -14.97 -14.87 8.61
CA PRO A 77 -14.52 -16.25 8.75
C PRO A 77 -14.19 -16.90 7.40
N GLY A 78 -13.00 -17.50 7.32
CA GLY A 78 -12.54 -18.21 6.13
C GLY A 78 -11.90 -17.33 5.04
N VAL A 79 -11.84 -16.00 5.22
CA VAL A 79 -11.09 -15.12 4.33
C VAL A 79 -9.62 -15.09 4.76
N PRO A 80 -8.66 -15.56 3.94
CA PRO A 80 -7.23 -15.49 4.28
C PRO A 80 -6.74 -14.05 4.27
N GLU A 81 -5.70 -13.74 5.05
CA GLU A 81 -4.98 -12.48 4.94
C GLU A 81 -4.16 -12.44 3.62
N PRO A 82 -3.78 -11.24 3.11
CA PRO A 82 -3.13 -11.11 1.80
C PRO A 82 -1.90 -12.00 1.61
N ASP A 83 -1.06 -12.08 2.65
CA ASP A 83 0.16 -12.89 2.68
C ASP A 83 -0.14 -14.39 2.67
N ASP A 84 -1.15 -14.86 3.41
CA ASP A 84 -1.59 -16.26 3.36
C ASP A 84 -2.18 -16.63 2.01
N TRP A 85 -2.93 -15.73 1.38
CA TRP A 85 -3.49 -15.96 0.05
C TRP A 85 -2.39 -16.05 -1.01
N ILE A 86 -1.39 -15.15 -0.97
CA ILE A 86 -0.22 -15.22 -1.86
C ILE A 86 0.48 -16.56 -1.72
N ILE A 87 0.70 -17.03 -0.49
CA ILE A 87 1.33 -18.34 -0.21
C ILE A 87 0.52 -19.49 -0.80
N GLN A 88 -0.80 -19.44 -0.68
CA GLN A 88 -1.69 -20.47 -1.21
C GLN A 88 -1.70 -20.53 -2.74
N VAL A 89 -1.57 -19.38 -3.41
CA VAL A 89 -1.69 -19.31 -4.88
C VAL A 89 -0.36 -19.51 -5.60
N LEU A 90 0.75 -18.89 -5.14
CA LEU A 90 2.02 -18.91 -5.88
C LEU A 90 2.84 -20.21 -5.74
N GLY A 91 2.66 -20.98 -4.66
CA GLY A 91 3.55 -22.11 -4.35
C GLY A 91 4.99 -21.66 -4.05
N ALA A 92 5.95 -22.59 -4.01
CA ALA A 92 7.35 -22.25 -3.72
C ALA A 92 8.08 -21.68 -4.95
N GLY A 93 9.00 -20.75 -4.74
CA GLY A 93 9.86 -20.13 -5.75
C GLY A 93 9.34 -18.84 -6.36
N GLY A 94 8.10 -18.44 -6.05
CA GLY A 94 7.50 -17.19 -6.53
C GLY A 94 8.11 -15.93 -5.92
N ASN A 95 8.08 -14.86 -6.71
CA ASN A 95 8.59 -13.54 -6.34
C ASN A 95 7.43 -12.57 -6.10
N VAL A 96 7.39 -11.98 -4.91
CA VAL A 96 6.35 -11.04 -4.48
C VAL A 96 6.96 -9.64 -4.47
N GLY A 97 6.57 -8.78 -5.41
CA GLY A 97 7.02 -7.38 -5.45
C GLY A 97 6.17 -6.48 -4.56
N VAL A 98 6.81 -5.56 -3.86
CA VAL A 98 6.15 -4.45 -3.18
C VAL A 98 7.11 -3.26 -3.08
N ASP A 99 6.57 -2.06 -3.16
CA ASP A 99 7.34 -0.85 -2.91
C ASP A 99 7.75 -0.79 -1.42
N PRO A 100 9.05 -0.85 -1.09
CA PRO A 100 9.52 -0.91 0.28
C PRO A 100 9.21 0.35 1.09
N LYS A 101 8.93 1.48 0.42
CA LYS A 101 8.53 2.72 1.10
C LYS A 101 7.11 2.65 1.65
N LEU A 102 6.28 1.77 1.08
CA LEU A 102 4.87 1.67 1.43
C LEU A 102 4.60 0.58 2.47
N LEU A 103 5.62 0.10 3.18
CA LEU A 103 5.46 -0.81 4.31
C LEU A 103 6.33 -0.34 5.48
N PRO A 104 5.77 -0.27 6.71
CA PRO A 104 6.58 -0.07 7.91
C PRO A 104 7.62 -1.19 8.05
N TYR A 105 8.81 -0.86 8.54
CA TYR A 105 9.93 -1.81 8.65
C TYR A 105 9.56 -3.13 9.35
N ASN A 106 8.81 -3.05 10.46
CA ASN A 106 8.37 -4.25 11.18
C ASN A 106 7.43 -5.12 10.33
N VAL A 107 6.51 -4.52 9.58
CA VAL A 107 5.59 -5.22 8.67
C VAL A 107 6.38 -5.89 7.55
N TRP A 108 7.34 -5.17 6.95
CA TRP A 108 8.24 -5.71 5.94
C TRP A 108 8.99 -6.95 6.45
N MET A 109 9.59 -6.86 7.63
CA MET A 109 10.37 -7.97 8.21
C MET A 109 9.51 -9.19 8.50
N THR A 110 8.32 -9.01 9.08
CA THR A 110 7.38 -10.10 9.33
C THR A 110 6.91 -10.74 8.02
N LEU A 111 6.57 -9.95 7.00
CA LEU A 111 6.16 -10.45 5.69
C LEU A 111 7.29 -11.22 5.02
N LYS A 112 8.50 -10.67 5.02
CA LYS A 112 9.70 -11.30 4.44
C LYS A 112 9.99 -12.65 5.08
N GLU A 113 9.96 -12.72 6.42
CA GLU A 113 10.16 -13.97 7.16
C GLU A 113 9.11 -15.02 6.79
N LYS A 114 7.82 -14.63 6.81
CA LYS A 114 6.71 -15.53 6.50
C LYS A 114 6.79 -16.09 5.07
N LEU A 115 7.06 -15.24 4.09
CA LEU A 115 7.23 -15.65 2.69
C LEU A 115 8.45 -16.55 2.51
N THR A 116 9.59 -16.18 3.10
CA THR A 116 10.83 -16.98 3.01
C THR A 116 10.64 -18.38 3.59
N HIS A 117 9.95 -18.51 4.73
CA HIS A 117 9.64 -19.81 5.34
C HIS A 117 8.78 -20.71 4.42
N LYS A 118 8.04 -20.13 3.48
CA LYS A 118 7.24 -20.86 2.47
C LYS A 118 7.95 -21.01 1.13
N GLY A 119 9.21 -20.62 1.04
CA GLY A 119 10.03 -20.68 -0.17
C GLY A 119 9.70 -19.59 -1.19
N LEU A 120 9.04 -18.51 -0.79
CA LEU A 120 8.76 -17.33 -1.60
C LEU A 120 9.78 -16.22 -1.32
N ASN A 121 9.98 -15.33 -2.29
CA ASN A 121 10.88 -14.19 -2.16
C ASN A 121 10.10 -12.87 -2.09
N LEU A 122 10.35 -12.05 -1.08
CA LEU A 122 9.88 -10.66 -1.06
C LEU A 122 10.90 -9.77 -1.79
N MET A 123 10.45 -9.11 -2.85
CA MET A 123 11.27 -8.30 -3.75
C MET A 123 10.98 -6.82 -3.55
N GLU A 124 12.04 -6.03 -3.43
CA GLU A 124 11.97 -4.57 -3.36
C GLU A 124 11.73 -3.99 -4.76
N ASP A 125 10.66 -3.22 -4.92
CA ASP A 125 10.39 -2.44 -6.13
C ASP A 125 10.43 -0.94 -5.82
N SER A 126 11.61 -0.33 -5.92
CA SER A 126 11.77 1.10 -5.63
C SER A 126 11.19 2.03 -6.70
N SER A 127 10.89 1.52 -7.89
CA SER A 127 10.27 2.29 -8.99
C SER A 127 8.76 2.41 -8.85
N ASN A 128 8.13 1.44 -8.16
CA ASN A 128 6.69 1.26 -8.09
C ASN A 128 6.03 1.03 -9.46
N LEU A 129 5.76 -0.23 -9.80
CA LEU A 129 5.14 -0.60 -11.08
C LEU A 129 3.81 0.09 -11.38
N ILE A 130 3.08 0.54 -10.36
CA ILE A 130 1.82 1.27 -10.59
C ILE A 130 2.11 2.64 -11.22
N ASP A 131 3.20 3.29 -10.81
CA ASP A 131 3.60 4.59 -11.32
C ASP A 131 3.99 4.51 -12.81
N ASP A 132 4.66 3.43 -13.22
CA ASP A 132 5.05 3.18 -14.62
C ASP A 132 3.83 3.08 -15.57
N ILE A 133 2.70 2.59 -15.06
CA ILE A 133 1.47 2.39 -15.84
C ILE A 133 0.42 3.48 -15.61
N TRP A 134 0.70 4.48 -14.76
CA TRP A 134 -0.24 5.57 -14.42
C TRP A 134 -0.38 6.62 -15.54
N ASN A 135 -0.72 6.14 -16.73
CA ASN A 135 -0.75 6.88 -17.99
C ASN A 135 -2.18 7.29 -18.38
N ILE A 136 -2.91 7.93 -17.47
CA ILE A 136 -4.21 8.54 -17.77
C ILE A 136 -4.01 9.88 -18.50
N PRO A 137 -4.99 10.41 -19.26
CA PRO A 137 -4.84 11.67 -19.99
C PRO A 137 -4.42 12.86 -19.12
N GLN A 138 -4.85 12.88 -17.85
CA GLN A 138 -4.48 13.90 -16.86
C GLN A 138 -3.13 13.61 -16.18
N GLY A 139 -2.57 12.42 -16.41
CA GLY A 139 -1.41 11.88 -15.68
C GLY A 139 -1.72 11.58 -14.21
N ARG A 140 -0.70 11.08 -13.52
CA ARG A 140 -0.69 11.03 -12.05
C ARG A 140 -0.75 12.46 -11.50
N ALA A 141 -1.58 12.69 -10.48
CA ALA A 141 -1.64 13.99 -9.81
C ALA A 141 -0.26 14.39 -9.27
N PRO A 142 0.17 15.65 -9.37
CA PRO A 142 1.47 16.07 -8.85
C PRO A 142 1.50 15.99 -7.32
N GLU A 143 2.70 15.85 -6.75
CA GLU A 143 2.88 15.96 -5.30
C GLU A 143 2.37 17.30 -4.76
N SER A 144 1.79 17.26 -3.56
CA SER A 144 1.28 18.46 -2.89
C SER A 144 2.43 19.30 -2.34
N ILE A 145 2.88 20.29 -3.11
CA ILE A 145 3.93 21.23 -2.69
C ILE A 145 3.28 22.53 -2.17
N SER A 146 2.87 22.53 -0.90
CA SER A 146 2.34 23.72 -0.23
C SER A 146 3.44 24.54 0.45
N HIS A 147 3.30 25.87 0.49
CA HIS A 147 4.23 26.75 1.18
C HIS A 147 4.27 26.47 2.69
N VAL A 148 5.43 26.06 3.20
CA VAL A 148 5.68 25.89 4.63
C VAL A 148 5.99 27.26 5.27
N PHE A 149 5.43 27.53 6.44
CA PHE A 149 5.68 28.77 7.18
C PHE A 149 5.94 28.50 8.66
N ILE A 150 6.61 29.44 9.33
CA ILE A 150 6.91 29.32 10.76
C ILE A 150 5.62 29.57 11.56
N HIS A 151 5.25 28.60 12.41
CA HIS A 151 4.16 28.80 13.36
C HIS A 151 4.72 29.51 14.60
N ASP A 152 4.30 30.77 14.79
CA ASP A 152 4.81 31.67 15.84
C ASP A 152 4.70 31.04 17.24
N VAL A 153 5.73 31.26 18.08
CA VAL A 153 5.82 30.75 19.46
C VAL A 153 4.61 31.16 20.30
N LYS A 154 3.98 32.30 20.03
CA LYS A 154 2.73 32.71 20.70
C LYS A 154 1.58 31.70 20.52
N TYR A 155 1.64 30.85 19.49
CA TYR A 155 0.68 29.77 19.23
C TYR A 155 1.20 28.40 19.63
N THR A 156 2.50 28.12 19.50
CA THR A 156 3.07 26.79 19.81
C THR A 156 3.47 26.63 21.29
N GLY A 157 3.64 27.74 22.02
CA GLY A 157 4.04 27.77 23.43
C GLY A 157 5.53 27.50 23.68
N ASN A 158 6.25 26.92 22.72
CA ASN A 158 7.69 26.65 22.79
C ASN A 158 8.35 26.90 21.43
N SER A 159 9.62 27.33 21.44
CA SER A 159 10.45 27.36 20.24
C SER A 159 10.90 25.96 19.83
N ASP A 160 11.33 25.83 18.57
CA ASP A 160 12.03 24.66 18.04
C ASP A 160 13.22 24.23 18.92
N SER A 161 14.03 25.19 19.37
CA SER A 161 15.17 24.94 20.26
C SER A 161 14.78 24.35 21.62
N GLN A 162 13.66 24.80 22.21
CA GLN A 162 13.17 24.25 23.48
C GLN A 162 12.66 22.82 23.31
N ILE A 163 11.95 22.54 22.21
CA ILE A 163 11.47 21.18 21.90
C ILE A 163 12.66 20.24 21.69
N LEU A 164 13.67 20.67 20.92
CA LEU A 164 14.88 19.88 20.67
C LEU A 164 15.63 19.55 21.97
N PHE A 165 15.77 20.51 22.88
CA PHE A 165 16.45 20.27 24.15
C PHE A 165 15.68 19.28 25.04
N ALA A 166 14.35 19.33 25.04
CA ALA A 166 13.52 18.40 25.79
C ALA A 166 13.62 16.95 25.29
N CYS A 167 13.87 16.72 24.00
CA CYS A 167 14.04 15.38 23.43
C CYS A 167 15.42 14.75 23.72
N LEU A 168 16.39 15.54 24.17
CA LEU A 168 17.75 15.07 24.46
C LEU A 168 17.94 14.63 25.93
N LEU A 169 16.93 14.84 26.77
CA LEU A 169 16.87 14.41 28.18
C LEU A 169 16.02 13.14 28.32
#